data_AF-A0A6J0J1Y3-F1
#
_entry.id   AF-A0A6J0J1Y3-F1
#
_cell.length_a   1.000
_cell.length_b   1.000
_cell.length_c   1.000
_cell.angle_alpha   90.00
_cell.angle_beta   90.00
_cell.angle_gamma   90.00
#
_symmetry.space_group_name_H-M   'P 1'
#
loop_
_entity.id
_entity.type
_entity.pdbx_description
1 polymer ?
#
loop_
_entity_poly.entity_id
_entity_poly.type
_entity_poly.pdbx_seq_one_letter_code
_entity_poly.pdbx_strand_id
1 'polypeptide(L)' 'MALLRQVYGALFRRTSTFALSVVLGAVLFERAFDQGADALFEQLNEGKLWKHIKHKYEN' A
#
# COMPACT_ATOMS: atom_id res chain seq x y z
N MET A 1 -8.87 -21.56 -12.15
CA MET A 1 -8.78 -20.91 -13.48
C MET A 1 -9.93 -19.94 -13.79
N ALA A 2 -11.17 -20.16 -13.31
CA ALA A 2 -12.31 -19.27 -13.63
C ALA A 2 -12.13 -17.81 -13.15
N LEU A 3 -11.65 -17.61 -11.92
CA LEU A 3 -11.42 -16.28 -11.36
C LEU A 3 -10.37 -15.48 -12.15
N LEU A 4 -9.21 -16.09 -12.45
CA LEU A 4 -8.17 -15.44 -13.26
C LEU A 4 -8.68 -15.09 -14.67
N ARG A 5 -9.52 -15.94 -15.26
CA ARG A 5 -10.14 -15.68 -16.57
C ARG A 5 -11.12 -14.51 -16.51
N GLN A 6 -11.89 -14.39 -15.43
CA GLN A 6 -12.79 -13.26 -15.20
C GLN A 6 -12.02 -11.96 -14.99
N VAL A 7 -10.98 -11.97 -14.15
CA VAL A 7 -10.11 -10.83 -13.90
C VAL A 7 -9.42 -10.37 -15.18
N TYR A 8 -8.85 -11.31 -15.96
CA TYR A 8 -8.25 -10.98 -17.26
C TYR A 8 -9.28 -10.36 -18.20
N GLY A 9 -10.47 -10.95 -18.32
CA GLY A 9 -11.54 -10.43 -19.17
C GLY A 9 -12.02 -9.03 -18.77
N ALA A 10 -12.13 -8.76 -17.47
CA ALA A 10 -12.66 -7.52 -16.93
C ALA A 10 -11.63 -6.37 -16.88
N LEU A 11 -10.40 -6.67 -16.47
CA LEU A 11 -9.39 -5.66 -16.18
C LEU A 11 -8.30 -5.60 -17.26
N PHE A 12 -7.83 -6.76 -17.73
CA PHE A 12 -6.56 -6.84 -18.47
C PHE A 12 -6.70 -7.10 -19.98
N ARG A 13 -7.89 -7.40 -20.50
CA ARG A 13 -8.10 -7.74 -21.93
C ARG A 13 -8.04 -6.53 -22.87
N ARG A 14 -8.54 -5.36 -22.44
CA ARG A 14 -8.54 -4.13 -23.25
C ARG A 14 -7.44 -3.20 -22.72
N THR A 15 -6.64 -2.61 -23.61
CA THR A 15 -5.53 -1.72 -23.21
C THR A 15 -5.99 -0.53 -22.37
N SER A 16 -7.16 0.04 -22.67
CA SER A 16 -7.72 1.16 -21.90
C SER A 16 -8.11 0.76 -20.46
N THR A 17 -8.80 -0.36 -20.28
CA THR A 17 -9.15 -0.87 -18.93
C THR A 17 -7.93 -1.36 -18.18
N PHE A 18 -6.94 -1.90 -18.90
CA PHE A 18 -5.66 -2.31 -18.35
C PHE A 18 -4.92 -1.10 -17.76
N ALA A 19 -4.72 -0.04 -18.55
CA ALA A 19 -4.05 1.17 -18.10
C ALA A 19 -4.75 1.81 -16.89
N LEU A 20 -6.09 1.90 -16.93
CA LEU A 20 -6.88 2.39 -15.80
C LEU A 20 -6.69 1.53 -14.54
N SER A 21 -6.72 0.21 -14.69
CA SER A 21 -6.53 -0.73 -13.58
C SER A 21 -5.14 -0.60 -12.95
N VAL A 22 -4.10 -0.38 -13.75
CA VAL A 22 -2.74 -0.17 -13.26
C VAL A 22 -2.63 1.15 -12.49
N VAL A 23 -3.17 2.26 -13.02
CA VAL A 23 -3.12 3.56 -12.34
C VAL A 23 -3.86 3.52 -11.00
N LEU A 24 -5.09 3.01 -10.98
CA LEU A 24 -5.85 2.88 -9.73
C LEU A 24 -5.18 1.90 -8.76
N GLY A 25 -4.67 0.78 -9.27
CA GLY A 25 -3.92 -0.19 -8.50
C GLY A 25 -2.68 0.42 -7.85
N ALA A 26 -1.93 1.25 -8.58
CA ALA A 26 -0.73 1.92 -8.07
C ALA A 26 -1.06 2.89 -6.94
N VAL A 27 -2.07 3.75 -7.08
CA VAL A 27 -2.47 4.72 -6.04
C VAL A 27 -2.93 4.02 -4.76
N LEU A 28 -3.73 2.96 -4.90
CA LEU A 28 -4.20 2.18 -3.75
C LEU A 28 -3.04 1.41 -3.10
N PHE A 29 -2.17 0.83 -3.92
CA PHE A 29 -1.00 0.09 -3.44
C PHE A 29 -0.04 1.00 -2.69
N GLU A 30 0.30 2.17 -3.24
CA GLU A 30 1.17 3.17 -2.60
C GLU A 30 0.70 3.46 -1.17
N ARG A 31 -0.57 3.85 -1.01
CA ARG A 31 -1.08 4.25 0.31
C ARG A 31 -1.14 3.12 1.31
N ALA A 32 -1.43 1.89 0.85
CA ALA A 32 -1.49 0.71 1.71
C ALA A 32 -0.08 0.19 2.06
N PHE A 33 0.82 0.17 1.08
CA PHE A 33 2.18 -0.29 1.24
C PHE A 33 2.98 0.64 2.15
N ASP A 34 2.92 1.96 1.94
CA ASP A 34 3.62 2.93 2.78
C ASP A 34 3.19 2.81 4.24
N GLN A 35 1.87 2.81 4.51
CA GLN A 35 1.37 2.65 5.88
C GLN A 35 1.78 1.31 6.51
N GLY A 36 1.72 0.21 5.75
CA GLY A 36 2.10 -1.10 6.23
C GLY A 36 3.59 -1.22 6.51
N ALA A 37 4.41 -0.70 5.61
CA ALA A 37 5.87 -0.70 5.73
C ALA A 37 6.32 0.21 6.87
N ASP A 38 5.74 1.40 7.00
CA ASP A 38 5.99 2.29 8.12
C ASP A 38 5.61 1.61 9.43
N ALA A 39 4.39 1.07 9.55
CA ALA A 39 3.93 0.36 10.76
C ALA A 39 4.88 -0.77 11.17
N LEU A 40 5.30 -1.61 10.21
CA LEU A 40 6.26 -2.68 10.43
C LEU A 40 7.61 -2.12 10.91
N PHE A 41 8.09 -1.05 10.28
CA PHE A 41 9.34 -0.41 10.66
C PHE A 41 9.27 0.24 12.05
N GLU A 42 8.15 0.86 12.42
CA GLU A 42 7.94 1.42 13.76
C GLU A 42 7.98 0.32 14.81
N GLN A 43 7.28 -0.79 14.56
CA GLN A 43 7.21 -1.92 15.47
C GLN A 43 8.58 -2.57 15.68
N LEU A 44 9.37 -2.73 14.60
CA LEU A 44 10.73 -3.26 14.71
C LEU A 44 11.69 -2.32 15.46
N ASN A 45 11.38 -1.03 15.52
CA ASN A 45 12.21 0.00 16.15
C ASN A 45 11.49 0.69 17.32
N GLU A 46 10.63 -0.06 18.01
CA GLU A 46 9.88 0.43 19.15
C GLU A 46 10.81 1.03 20.23
N GLY A 47 10.44 2.19 20.75
CA GLY A 47 11.24 2.95 21.73
C GLY A 47 12.50 3.64 21.20
N LYS A 48 12.95 3.38 19.96
CA LYS A 48 14.16 4.00 19.38
C LYS A 48 13.88 5.25 18.55
N LEU A 49 12.74 5.28 17.86
CA LEU A 49 12.38 6.38 16.96
C LEU A 49 11.95 7.62 17.75
N TRP A 50 12.26 8.81 17.22
CA TRP A 50 11.88 10.09 17.84
C TRP A 50 10.38 10.14 18.16
N LYS A 51 9.53 9.72 17.22
CA LYS A 51 8.07 9.65 17.42
C LYS A 51 7.63 8.88 18.68
N HIS A 52 8.41 7.87 19.11
CA HIS A 52 8.10 7.10 20.31
C HIS A 52 8.48 7.84 21.60
N ILE A 53 9.49 8.70 21.57
CA ILE A 53 10.01 9.41 22.75
C ILE A 53 9.65 10.90 22.77
N LYS A 54 9.08 11.43 21.68
CA LYS A 54 8.72 12.84 21.49
C LYS A 54 7.89 13.39 22.65
N HIS A 55 6.94 12.61 23.15
CA HIS A 55 6.09 12.93 24.29
C HIS A 55 6.85 13.22 25.60
N LYS A 56 8.15 12.87 25.68
CA LYS A 56 9.00 13.19 26.84
C LYS A 56 9.56 14.61 26.80
N TYR A 57 9.49 15.27 25.66
CA TYR A 57 10.19 16.53 25.38
C TYR A 57 9.26 17.63 24.84
N GLU A 58 8.00 17.31 24.60
CA GLU A 58 6.96 18.25 24.18
C GLU A 58 5.86 18.29 25.24
N ASN A 59 5.34 19.49 25.50
CA ASN A 59 4.30 19.74 26.51
C ASN A 59 2.92 19.26 26.04
#